data_AF-A0A6I3GSV6-F1
#
_entry.id   AF-A0A6I3GSV6-F1
#
_cell.length_a   1.000
_cell.length_b   1.000
_cell.length_c   1.000
_cell.angle_alpha   90.00
_cell.angle_beta   90.00
_cell.angle_gamma   90.00
#
_symmetry.space_group_name_H-M   'P 1'
#
loop_
_entity.id
_entity.type
_entity.pdbx_description
1 polymer ?
#
loop_
_entity_poly.entity_id
_entity_poly.type
_entity_poly.pdbx_seq_one_letter_code
_entity_poly.pdbx_strand_id
1 'polypeptide(L)'
;MSLSFAAGARDDADAFMGGTELRVLTEHAGALFAGIETWMDRPGSDPVIGAQILRLDSSEGAWVLDHHFDEDLPRGSGRRSTKRNEGVTALRSVTFNVGADGSRLPTSVPVLLAACRDFLGKASVYQRDPAGGFAEHLLADVRGKATVRSFGFHRDQVTGVERAFAGTLPTGIFSGAYQPGKGLVWDSEPELPSPSAGRPMA
;
A
#
# COMPACT_ATOMS: atom_id res chain seq x y z
N MET A 1 14.34 29.61 0.10
CA MET A 1 13.23 28.63 0.21
C MET A 1 13.75 27.34 -0.40
N SER A 2 13.98 26.31 0.41
CA SER A 2 14.40 25.00 -0.10
C SER A 2 13.15 24.19 -0.46
N LEU A 3 13.16 23.50 -1.59
CA LEU A 3 12.05 22.64 -1.99
C LEU A 3 12.18 21.30 -1.24
N SER A 4 11.15 20.87 -0.52
CA SER A 4 11.19 19.62 0.25
C SER A 4 11.24 18.38 -0.66
N PHE A 5 10.53 18.38 -1.78
CA PHE A 5 10.53 17.28 -2.76
C PHE A 5 10.52 17.82 -4.19
N ALA A 6 11.37 17.24 -5.05
CA ALA A 6 11.40 17.52 -6.48
C ALA A 6 11.07 16.23 -7.25
N ALA A 7 10.00 16.25 -8.06
CA ALA A 7 9.69 15.13 -8.94
C ALA A 7 10.80 14.96 -10.00
N GLY A 8 11.18 13.70 -10.27
CA GLY A 8 12.28 13.36 -11.16
C GLY A 8 13.66 13.45 -10.53
N ALA A 9 13.74 13.74 -9.22
CA ALA A 9 15.00 13.71 -8.48
C ALA A 9 15.50 12.27 -8.30
N ARG A 10 16.76 12.16 -7.88
CA ARG A 10 17.35 10.92 -7.40
C ARG A 10 17.74 11.09 -5.95
N ASP A 11 17.63 10.02 -5.17
CA ASP A 11 18.15 10.01 -3.81
C ASP A 11 19.67 9.78 -3.79
N ASP A 12 20.27 9.76 -2.60
CA ASP A 12 21.72 9.58 -2.42
C ASP A 12 22.24 8.22 -2.91
N ALA A 13 21.34 7.24 -3.09
CA ALA A 13 21.64 5.94 -3.68
C ALA A 13 21.45 5.93 -5.22
N ASP A 14 21.28 7.11 -5.83
CA ASP A 14 20.99 7.32 -7.25
C ASP A 14 19.64 6.69 -7.69
N ALA A 15 18.72 6.42 -6.76
CA ALA A 15 17.43 5.86 -7.09
C ALA A 15 16.46 6.95 -7.57
N PHE A 16 15.88 6.77 -8.77
CA PHE A 16 14.95 7.73 -9.36
C PHE A 16 13.62 7.76 -8.61
N MET A 17 13.21 8.95 -8.19
CA MET A 17 11.94 9.24 -7.53
C MET A 17 11.10 10.13 -8.45
N GLY A 18 10.09 9.55 -9.09
CA GLY A 18 9.30 10.25 -10.10
C GLY A 18 7.88 9.77 -10.16
N GLY A 19 7.15 10.22 -11.18
CA GLY A 19 5.73 9.92 -11.40
C GLY A 19 4.92 11.19 -11.56
N THR A 20 3.61 11.02 -11.77
CA THR A 20 2.69 12.12 -12.03
C THR A 20 2.18 12.75 -10.74
N GLU A 21 1.90 11.94 -9.71
CA GLU A 21 1.25 12.40 -8.49
C GLU A 21 1.84 11.75 -7.24
N LEU A 22 2.10 12.57 -6.22
CA LEU A 22 2.18 12.11 -4.83
C LEU A 22 0.75 11.98 -4.30
N ARG A 23 0.24 10.75 -4.27
CA ARG A 23 -1.19 10.47 -4.10
C ARG A 23 -1.62 10.39 -2.65
N VAL A 24 -0.77 9.83 -1.80
CA VAL A 24 -1.06 9.54 -0.39
C VAL A 24 0.16 9.86 0.47
N LEU A 25 -0.06 10.32 1.69
CA LEU A 25 0.97 10.66 2.66
C LEU A 25 0.52 10.17 4.04
N THR A 26 1.39 9.52 4.79
CA THR A 26 1.11 9.10 6.17
C THR A 26 2.38 9.13 7.02
N GLU A 27 2.21 9.30 8.33
CA GLU A 27 3.28 9.13 9.29
C GLU A 27 3.34 7.67 9.77
N HIS A 28 4.54 7.16 9.97
CA HIS A 28 4.76 5.85 10.57
C HIS A 28 6.11 5.80 11.26
N ALA A 29 6.12 5.37 12.53
CA ALA A 29 7.35 5.18 13.31
C ALA A 29 8.32 6.38 13.29
N GLY A 30 7.80 7.60 13.29
CA GLY A 30 8.59 8.84 13.31
C GLY A 30 9.04 9.35 11.94
N ALA A 31 8.72 8.66 10.84
CA ALA A 31 9.00 9.10 9.48
C ALA A 31 7.70 9.40 8.72
N LEU A 32 7.80 10.23 7.68
CA LEU A 32 6.75 10.41 6.69
C LEU A 32 6.95 9.45 5.53
N PHE A 33 5.86 8.86 5.05
CA PHE A 33 5.84 7.98 3.89
C PHE A 33 4.86 8.51 2.86
N ALA A 34 5.27 8.52 1.60
CA ALA A 34 4.49 9.01 0.48
C ALA A 34 4.33 7.94 -0.59
N GLY A 35 3.12 7.76 -1.09
CA GLY A 35 2.84 6.87 -2.22
C GLY A 35 2.77 7.65 -3.54
N ILE A 36 3.49 7.16 -4.54
CA ILE A 36 3.56 7.78 -5.87
C ILE A 36 2.80 6.97 -6.91
N GLU A 37 2.20 7.67 -7.87
CA GLU A 37 1.54 7.07 -9.04
C GLU A 37 1.98 7.68 -10.37
N THR A 38 1.85 6.86 -11.42
CA THR A 38 2.24 7.17 -12.81
C THR A 38 1.04 7.21 -13.77
N TRP A 39 -0.16 7.52 -13.25
CA TRP A 39 -1.33 7.70 -14.11
C TRP A 39 -1.07 8.85 -15.09
N MET A 40 -1.28 8.57 -16.39
CA MET A 40 -1.00 9.48 -17.51
C MET A 40 0.45 9.94 -17.65
N ASP A 41 1.39 9.28 -16.99
CA ASP A 41 2.81 9.63 -17.07
C ASP A 41 3.36 9.50 -18.50
N ARG A 42 4.28 10.41 -18.85
CA ARG A 42 4.99 10.50 -20.13
C ARG A 42 6.45 10.84 -19.83
N PRO A 43 7.26 9.84 -19.46
CA PRO A 43 8.54 10.08 -18.81
C PRO A 43 9.59 10.74 -19.73
N GLY A 44 9.41 10.71 -21.06
CA GLY A 44 10.35 11.34 -21.98
C GLY A 44 11.73 10.68 -21.90
N SER A 45 12.71 11.40 -21.36
CA SER A 45 14.06 10.87 -21.06
C SER A 45 14.17 10.15 -19.73
N ASP A 46 13.19 10.31 -18.84
CA ASP A 46 13.19 9.69 -17.53
C ASP A 46 12.90 8.17 -17.62
N PRO A 47 13.30 7.39 -16.61
CA PRO A 47 12.96 5.97 -16.56
C PRO A 47 11.44 5.73 -16.49
N VAL A 48 10.97 4.68 -17.16
CA VAL A 48 9.60 4.16 -16.95
C VAL A 48 9.57 3.42 -15.61
N ILE A 49 8.85 3.95 -14.64
CA ILE A 49 8.73 3.38 -13.29
C ILE A 49 7.32 2.88 -12.99
N GLY A 50 7.23 2.01 -11.98
CA GLY A 50 5.95 1.60 -11.41
C GLY A 50 5.54 2.52 -10.27
N ALA A 51 4.62 2.03 -9.43
CA ALA A 51 4.31 2.68 -8.16
C ALA A 51 5.58 2.73 -7.28
N GLN A 52 5.70 3.79 -6.47
CA GLN A 52 6.81 3.95 -5.51
C GLN A 52 6.29 4.36 -4.15
N ILE A 53 7.00 3.96 -3.09
CA ILE A 53 6.86 4.49 -1.74
C ILE A 53 8.15 5.23 -1.41
N LEU A 54 8.01 6.52 -1.11
CA LEU A 54 9.11 7.37 -0.65
C LEU A 54 9.03 7.53 0.87
N ARG A 55 10.17 7.75 1.50
CA ARG A 55 10.28 7.99 2.95
C ARG A 55 11.09 9.25 3.23
N LEU A 56 10.67 10.00 4.25
CA LEU A 56 11.37 11.16 4.79
C LEU A 56 11.51 10.98 6.31
N ASP A 57 12.75 10.83 6.78
CA ASP A 57 13.03 10.50 8.19
C ASP A 57 13.04 11.71 9.13
N SER A 58 13.18 12.92 8.60
CA SER A 58 13.14 14.15 9.38
C SER A 58 12.77 15.35 8.50
N SER A 59 12.30 16.45 9.11
CA SER A 59 11.89 17.65 8.38
C SER A 59 13.03 18.30 7.57
N GLU A 60 14.26 18.12 8.03
CA GLU A 60 15.47 18.66 7.38
C GLU A 60 16.18 17.60 6.50
N GLY A 61 15.63 16.40 6.42
CA GLY A 61 16.19 15.30 5.64
C GLY A 61 15.85 15.38 4.16
N ALA A 62 16.39 14.42 3.40
CA ALA A 62 16.02 14.19 2.01
C ALA A 62 15.01 13.04 1.91
N TRP A 63 14.16 13.10 0.90
CA TRP A 63 13.34 11.95 0.51
C TRP A 63 14.21 10.84 -0.06
N VAL A 64 13.90 9.60 0.29
CA VAL A 64 14.55 8.41 -0.25
C VAL A 64 13.52 7.43 -0.78
N LEU A 65 13.90 6.62 -1.76
CA LEU A 65 13.06 5.53 -2.25
C LEU A 65 13.05 4.38 -1.22
N ASP A 66 11.92 4.14 -0.54
CA ASP A 66 11.76 3.05 0.43
C ASP A 66 11.33 1.74 -0.26
N HIS A 67 10.47 1.84 -1.27
CA HIS A 67 10.03 0.68 -2.05
C HIS A 67 9.64 1.05 -3.48
N HIS A 68 9.98 0.18 -4.43
CA HIS A 68 9.64 0.32 -5.84
C HIS A 68 8.90 -0.93 -6.30
N PHE A 69 7.66 -0.75 -6.77
CA PHE A 69 6.88 -1.82 -7.39
C PHE A 69 7.23 -1.91 -8.87
N ASP A 70 8.36 -2.53 -9.17
CA ASP A 70 9.00 -2.49 -10.50
C ASP A 70 8.68 -3.67 -11.42
N GLU A 71 7.83 -4.60 -10.97
CA GLU A 71 7.39 -5.77 -11.74
C GLU A 71 6.76 -5.34 -13.09
N ASP A 72 7.24 -5.93 -14.18
CA ASP A 72 6.73 -5.69 -15.52
C ASP A 72 5.46 -6.51 -15.80
N LEU A 73 4.56 -5.92 -16.60
CA LEU A 73 3.49 -6.66 -17.24
C LEU A 73 4.04 -7.55 -18.36
N PRO A 74 3.35 -8.66 -18.68
CA PRO A 74 3.62 -9.43 -19.87
C PRO A 74 3.61 -8.55 -21.13
N ARG A 75 4.57 -8.78 -22.03
CA ARG A 75 4.64 -8.08 -23.32
C ARG A 75 3.32 -8.21 -24.08
N GLY A 76 2.86 -7.12 -24.68
CA GLY A 76 1.61 -7.12 -25.44
C GLY A 76 0.33 -7.06 -24.60
N SER A 77 0.42 -6.68 -23.31
CA SER A 77 -0.74 -6.51 -22.43
C SER A 77 -1.79 -5.49 -22.91
N GLY A 78 -1.44 -4.66 -23.90
CA GLY A 78 -2.29 -3.58 -24.42
C GLY A 78 -2.57 -2.48 -23.39
N ARG A 79 -1.83 -2.46 -22.28
CA ARG A 79 -1.93 -1.43 -21.23
C ARG A 79 -1.00 -0.26 -21.55
N ARG A 80 -1.38 0.92 -21.07
CA ARG A 80 -0.54 2.14 -21.18
C ARG A 80 0.72 2.03 -20.33
N SER A 81 0.57 1.64 -19.07
CA SER A 81 1.72 1.32 -18.23
C SER A 81 2.26 -0.06 -18.61
N THR A 82 3.58 -0.21 -18.60
CA THR A 82 4.26 -1.50 -18.73
C THR A 82 4.49 -2.16 -17.37
N LYS A 83 4.17 -1.48 -16.26
CA LYS A 83 4.38 -1.96 -14.90
C LYS A 83 3.10 -2.55 -14.33
N ARG A 84 3.25 -3.63 -13.55
CA ARG A 84 2.14 -4.32 -12.88
C ARG A 84 1.36 -3.36 -11.99
N ASN A 85 2.09 -2.54 -11.23
CA ASN A 85 1.52 -1.56 -10.32
C ASN A 85 1.78 -0.15 -10.82
N GLU A 86 0.69 0.58 -11.07
CA GLU A 86 0.74 1.95 -11.63
C GLU A 86 0.77 3.03 -10.55
N GLY A 87 0.24 2.75 -9.36
CA GLY A 87 0.24 3.73 -8.29
C GLY A 87 -0.12 3.15 -6.95
N VAL A 88 0.46 3.72 -5.90
CA VAL A 88 0.07 3.45 -4.51
C VAL A 88 -1.27 4.13 -4.26
N THR A 89 -2.33 3.34 -4.16
CA THR A 89 -3.71 3.81 -4.06
C THR A 89 -4.17 4.08 -2.63
N ALA A 90 -3.56 3.41 -1.65
CA ALA A 90 -3.78 3.67 -0.23
C ALA A 90 -2.48 3.43 0.56
N LEU A 91 -2.29 4.21 1.61
CA LEU A 91 -1.17 4.10 2.54
C LEU A 91 -1.67 4.50 3.92
N ARG A 92 -1.49 3.63 4.93
CA ARG A 92 -1.99 3.87 6.29
C ARG A 92 -1.13 3.20 7.34
N SER A 93 -0.76 3.95 8.37
CA SER A 93 -0.25 3.41 9.62
C SER A 93 -1.42 3.04 10.55
N VAL A 94 -1.40 1.83 11.11
CA VAL A 94 -2.32 1.36 12.15
C VAL A 94 -1.52 0.87 13.34
N THR A 95 -2.08 0.96 14.56
CA THR A 95 -1.38 0.48 15.76
C THR A 95 -2.24 -0.53 16.48
N PHE A 96 -1.73 -1.75 16.59
CA PHE A 96 -2.36 -2.84 17.33
C PHE A 96 -1.89 -2.85 18.78
N ASN A 97 -2.84 -2.97 19.69
CA ASN A 97 -2.69 -3.17 21.13
C ASN A 97 -3.31 -4.49 21.59
N VAL A 98 -4.16 -5.09 20.75
CA VAL A 98 -4.86 -6.35 21.02
C VAL A 98 -4.60 -7.33 19.87
N GLY A 99 -4.26 -8.57 20.23
CA GLY A 99 -4.04 -9.65 19.28
C GLY A 99 -5.35 -10.24 18.74
N ALA A 100 -5.23 -11.06 17.70
CA ALA A 100 -6.35 -11.76 17.06
C ALA A 100 -7.11 -12.72 18.00
N ASP A 101 -6.50 -13.13 19.11
CA ASP A 101 -7.12 -13.94 20.17
C ASP A 101 -7.83 -13.09 21.24
N GLY A 102 -7.84 -11.75 21.10
CA GLY A 102 -8.42 -10.81 22.06
C GLY A 102 -7.49 -10.49 23.24
N SER A 103 -6.29 -11.07 23.31
CA SER A 103 -5.33 -10.78 24.37
C SER A 103 -4.63 -9.44 24.14
N ARG A 104 -4.27 -8.75 25.23
CA ARG A 104 -3.49 -7.52 25.14
C ARG A 104 -2.05 -7.86 24.71
N LEU A 105 -1.56 -7.15 23.70
CA LEU A 105 -0.17 -7.27 23.28
C LEU A 105 0.77 -6.70 24.35
N PRO A 106 1.97 -7.28 24.54
CA PRO A 106 2.93 -6.78 25.53
C PRO A 106 3.41 -5.35 25.22
N THR A 107 3.39 -4.98 23.94
CA THR A 107 3.72 -3.65 23.44
C THR A 107 2.77 -3.30 22.29
N SER A 108 2.48 -2.01 22.10
CA SER A 108 1.77 -1.54 20.92
C SER A 108 2.62 -1.80 19.66
N VAL A 109 2.01 -2.33 18.61
CA VAL A 109 2.66 -2.70 17.36
C VAL A 109 2.15 -1.81 16.23
N PRO A 110 2.93 -0.80 15.80
CA PRO A 110 2.60 -0.04 14.60
C PRO A 110 2.86 -0.91 13.35
N VAL A 111 1.94 -0.84 12.39
CA VAL A 111 2.02 -1.54 11.10
C VAL A 111 1.71 -0.54 9.99
N LEU A 112 2.63 -0.40 9.03
CA LEU A 112 2.39 0.39 7.82
C LEU A 112 1.84 -0.52 6.72
N LEU A 113 0.68 -0.14 6.19
CA LEU A 113 0.00 -0.84 5.11
C LEU A 113 0.01 0.04 3.87
N ALA A 114 0.34 -0.55 2.74
CA ALA A 114 0.26 0.05 1.42
C ALA A 114 -0.59 -0.82 0.50
N ALA A 115 -1.18 -0.20 -0.51
CA ALA A 115 -1.91 -0.89 -1.56
C ALA A 115 -1.64 -0.20 -2.89
N CYS A 116 -1.71 -0.97 -3.97
CA CYS A 116 -1.50 -0.48 -5.31
C CYS A 116 -2.71 -0.75 -6.20
N ARG A 117 -2.83 0.04 -7.27
CA ARG A 117 -3.57 -0.41 -8.46
C ARG A 117 -2.78 -1.54 -9.11
N ASP A 118 -3.43 -2.65 -9.39
CA ASP A 118 -2.82 -3.85 -9.98
C ASP A 118 -3.47 -4.18 -11.33
N PHE A 119 -2.65 -4.39 -12.35
CA PHE A 119 -3.10 -4.70 -13.71
C PHE A 119 -3.09 -6.18 -14.08
N LEU A 120 -2.60 -7.04 -13.19
CA LEU A 120 -2.69 -8.50 -13.30
C LEU A 120 -3.90 -9.07 -12.55
N GLY A 121 -4.57 -8.25 -11.74
CA GLY A 121 -5.79 -8.64 -11.04
C GLY A 121 -5.54 -9.17 -9.62
N LYS A 122 -4.34 -8.97 -9.09
CA LYS A 122 -4.01 -9.32 -7.71
C LYS A 122 -4.45 -8.19 -6.77
N ALA A 123 -5.49 -8.45 -6.00
CA ALA A 123 -5.88 -7.59 -4.89
C ALA A 123 -4.97 -7.87 -3.70
N SER A 124 -3.97 -7.01 -3.49
CA SER A 124 -2.95 -7.23 -2.47
C SER A 124 -2.84 -6.07 -1.49
N VAL A 125 -2.49 -6.42 -0.25
CA VAL A 125 -2.03 -5.49 0.77
C VAL A 125 -0.54 -5.71 0.98
N TYR A 126 0.22 -4.64 1.01
CA TYR A 126 1.65 -4.67 1.26
C TYR A 126 1.90 -4.19 2.68
N GLN A 127 2.48 -5.06 3.52
CA GLN A 127 2.84 -4.71 4.89
C GLN A 127 4.32 -4.36 4.95
N ARG A 128 4.67 -3.22 5.56
CA ARG A 128 6.08 -2.90 5.77
C ARG A 128 6.72 -3.88 6.76
N ASP A 129 7.88 -4.41 6.41
CA ASP A 129 8.70 -5.19 7.34
C ASP A 129 9.43 -4.23 8.30
N PRO A 130 9.54 -4.56 9.61
CA PRO A 130 10.34 -3.77 10.54
C PRO A 130 11.79 -3.52 10.11
N ALA A 131 12.40 -4.47 9.38
CA ALA A 131 13.76 -4.36 8.85
C ALA A 131 13.85 -3.49 7.57
N GLY A 132 12.72 -3.16 6.93
CA GLY A 132 12.69 -2.42 5.66
C GLY A 132 12.01 -3.19 4.52
N GLY A 133 11.47 -2.45 3.57
CA GLY A 133 10.72 -3.02 2.44
C GLY A 133 9.32 -3.48 2.82
N PHE A 134 8.62 -4.10 1.87
CA PHE A 134 7.23 -4.50 2.00
C PHE A 134 7.01 -5.96 1.59
N ALA A 135 6.22 -6.69 2.37
CA ALA A 135 5.75 -8.03 2.06
C ALA A 135 4.35 -7.98 1.45
N GLU A 136 4.14 -8.69 0.34
CA GLU A 136 2.85 -8.79 -0.33
C GLU A 136 1.95 -9.83 0.36
N HIS A 137 0.73 -9.43 0.72
CA HIS A 137 -0.34 -10.30 1.18
C HIS A 137 -1.47 -10.28 0.15
N LEU A 138 -1.62 -11.38 -0.59
CA LEU A 138 -2.69 -11.54 -1.57
C LEU A 138 -4.02 -11.79 -0.86
N LEU A 139 -5.01 -10.92 -1.09
CA LEU A 139 -6.37 -11.09 -0.60
C LEU A 139 -7.24 -11.85 -1.59
N ALA A 140 -7.09 -11.55 -2.89
CA ALA A 140 -7.83 -12.21 -3.94
C ALA A 140 -7.13 -12.08 -5.30
N ASP A 141 -7.42 -13.05 -6.19
CA ASP A 141 -6.98 -13.04 -7.58
C ASP A 141 -8.22 -13.00 -8.49
N VAL A 142 -8.32 -11.96 -9.30
CA VAL A 142 -9.47 -11.74 -10.19
C VAL A 142 -9.04 -11.52 -11.62
N ARG A 143 -9.96 -11.74 -12.57
CA ARG A 143 -9.72 -11.34 -13.95
C ARG A 143 -9.70 -9.83 -14.08
N GLY A 144 -8.64 -9.30 -14.66
CA GLY A 144 -8.56 -7.90 -15.07
C GLY A 144 -7.77 -7.05 -14.08
N LYS A 145 -8.35 -5.92 -13.65
CA LYS A 145 -7.68 -4.99 -12.74
C LYS A 145 -8.22 -5.17 -11.32
N ALA A 146 -7.32 -5.15 -10.34
CA ALA A 146 -7.67 -5.13 -8.93
C ALA A 146 -7.07 -3.90 -8.26
N THR A 147 -7.67 -3.45 -7.16
CA THR A 147 -7.13 -2.34 -6.37
C THR A 147 -7.71 -2.37 -4.97
N VAL A 148 -6.85 -2.25 -3.98
CA VAL A 148 -7.25 -1.87 -2.62
C VAL A 148 -7.10 -0.34 -2.54
N ARG A 149 -8.17 0.36 -2.22
CA ARG A 149 -8.24 1.84 -2.35
C ARG A 149 -8.38 2.56 -1.02
N SER A 150 -8.69 1.83 0.03
CA SER A 150 -8.80 2.36 1.37
C SER A 150 -8.39 1.32 2.41
N PHE A 151 -7.86 1.83 3.51
CA PHE A 151 -7.64 1.07 4.72
C PHE A 151 -8.50 1.60 5.85
N GLY A 152 -9.16 0.70 6.58
CA GLY A 152 -9.87 0.98 7.82
C GLY A 152 -9.18 0.34 9.02
N PHE A 153 -9.49 0.82 10.22
CA PHE A 153 -9.07 0.20 11.47
C PHE A 153 -10.15 0.38 12.52
N HIS A 154 -10.52 -0.68 13.22
CA HIS A 154 -11.56 -0.65 14.25
C HIS A 154 -11.30 -1.69 15.33
N ARG A 155 -11.63 -1.34 16.58
CA ARG A 155 -11.73 -2.31 17.67
C ARG A 155 -13.18 -2.70 17.86
N ASP A 156 -13.49 -3.94 17.51
CA ASP A 156 -14.81 -4.52 17.71
C ASP A 156 -15.17 -4.46 19.21
N GLN A 157 -16.31 -3.85 19.52
CA GLN A 157 -16.77 -3.66 20.89
C GLN A 157 -17.36 -4.94 21.51
N VAL A 158 -17.74 -5.92 20.69
CA VAL A 158 -18.29 -7.20 21.14
C VAL A 158 -17.16 -8.18 21.44
N THR A 159 -16.22 -8.35 20.51
CA THR A 159 -15.11 -9.31 20.68
C THR A 159 -13.88 -8.70 21.35
N GLY A 160 -13.74 -7.37 21.33
CA GLY A 160 -12.58 -6.66 21.83
C GLY A 160 -11.36 -6.68 20.90
N VAL A 161 -11.43 -7.40 19.78
CA VAL A 161 -10.34 -7.58 18.80
C VAL A 161 -10.19 -6.33 17.93
N GLU A 162 -8.95 -5.93 17.67
CA GLU A 162 -8.63 -4.88 16.72
C GLU A 162 -8.44 -5.47 15.32
N ARG A 163 -9.11 -4.87 14.33
CA ARG A 163 -9.11 -5.31 12.94
C ARG A 163 -8.68 -4.17 12.02
N ALA A 164 -7.81 -4.49 11.07
CA ALA A 164 -7.59 -3.67 9.88
C ALA A 164 -8.56 -4.11 8.79
N PHE A 165 -8.95 -3.20 7.92
CA PHE A 165 -9.85 -3.44 6.80
C PHE A 165 -9.23 -2.97 5.50
N ALA A 166 -9.47 -3.69 4.40
CA ALA A 166 -9.01 -3.37 3.06
C ALA A 166 -10.21 -3.29 2.11
N GLY A 167 -10.54 -2.07 1.69
CA GLY A 167 -11.58 -1.80 0.70
C GLY A 167 -11.08 -2.15 -0.69
N THR A 168 -11.59 -3.25 -1.26
CA THR A 168 -11.05 -3.88 -2.46
C THR A 168 -12.07 -3.86 -3.61
N LEU A 169 -11.63 -3.41 -4.78
CA LEU A 169 -12.35 -3.59 -6.03
C LEU A 169 -11.67 -4.68 -6.86
N PRO A 170 -12.40 -5.68 -7.38
CA PRO A 170 -13.86 -5.85 -7.36
C PRO A 170 -14.38 -6.78 -6.25
N THR A 171 -13.57 -7.16 -5.26
CA THR A 171 -13.89 -8.31 -4.39
C THR A 171 -14.64 -7.96 -3.11
N GLY A 172 -14.62 -6.69 -2.67
CA GLY A 172 -15.32 -6.24 -1.47
C GLY A 172 -14.37 -5.85 -0.34
N ILE A 173 -14.81 -5.95 0.90
CA ILE A 173 -14.04 -5.54 2.08
C ILE A 173 -13.47 -6.77 2.76
N PHE A 174 -12.14 -6.84 2.84
CA PHE A 174 -11.44 -7.83 3.65
C PHE A 174 -11.10 -7.23 4.99
N SER A 175 -10.92 -8.07 6.00
CA SER A 175 -10.35 -7.66 7.28
C SER A 175 -9.25 -8.60 7.71
N GLY A 176 -8.43 -8.13 8.65
CA GLY A 176 -7.37 -8.92 9.25
C GLY A 176 -7.09 -8.46 10.67
N ALA A 177 -6.51 -9.34 11.46
CA ALA A 177 -6.12 -9.08 12.84
C ALA A 177 -4.65 -9.42 13.08
N TYR A 178 -4.02 -8.75 14.03
CA TYR A 178 -2.62 -8.97 14.34
C TYR A 178 -2.43 -10.25 15.15
N GLN A 179 -1.62 -11.17 14.66
CA GLN A 179 -1.22 -12.38 15.38
C GLN A 179 0.27 -12.29 15.75
N PRO A 180 0.62 -12.31 17.06
CA PRO A 180 2.01 -12.35 17.50
C PRO A 180 2.80 -13.47 16.80
N GLY A 181 3.99 -13.12 16.30
CA GLY A 181 4.85 -14.04 15.54
C GLY A 181 4.46 -14.26 14.08
N LYS A 182 3.28 -13.82 13.63
CA LYS A 182 2.85 -13.88 12.22
C LYS A 182 2.59 -12.53 11.56
N GLY A 183 2.39 -11.47 12.34
CA GLY A 183 2.03 -10.15 11.82
C GLY A 183 0.53 -10.00 11.58
N LEU A 184 0.14 -9.11 10.67
CA LEU A 184 -1.27 -8.96 10.27
C LEU A 184 -1.69 -10.14 9.40
N VAL A 185 -2.66 -10.91 9.89
CA VAL A 185 -3.24 -12.04 9.15
C VAL A 185 -4.59 -11.61 8.61
N TRP A 186 -4.73 -11.63 7.29
CA TRP A 186 -5.97 -11.33 6.58
C TRP A 186 -6.85 -12.56 6.47
N ASP A 187 -8.16 -12.38 6.59
CA ASP A 187 -9.14 -13.43 6.34
C ASP A 187 -9.14 -13.81 4.86
N SER A 188 -9.41 -15.09 4.56
CA SER A 188 -9.38 -15.62 3.18
C SER A 188 -10.60 -15.21 2.35
N GLU A 189 -11.65 -14.70 2.99
CA GLU A 189 -12.91 -14.28 2.36
C GLU A 189 -13.24 -12.84 2.79
N PRO A 190 -13.90 -12.05 1.93
CA PRO A 190 -14.32 -10.71 2.31
C PRO A 190 -15.44 -10.76 3.36
N GLU A 191 -15.36 -9.90 4.37
CA GLU A 191 -16.46 -9.67 5.32
C GLU A 191 -17.71 -9.12 4.62
N LEU A 192 -17.50 -8.27 3.61
CA LEU A 192 -18.57 -7.74 2.78
C LEU A 192 -18.19 -7.92 1.30
N PRO A 193 -18.72 -8.93 0.59
CA PRO A 193 -18.44 -9.11 -0.83
C PRO A 193 -18.99 -7.93 -1.64
N SER A 194 -18.30 -7.58 -2.72
CA SER A 194 -18.80 -6.58 -3.65
C SER A 194 -20.12 -7.04 -4.26
N PRO A 195 -21.19 -6.22 -4.26
CA PRO A 195 -22.41 -6.57 -4.98
C PRO A 195 -22.12 -6.67 -6.48
N SER A 196 -22.81 -7.60 -7.16
CA SER A 196 -22.73 -7.76 -8.62
C SER A 196 -23.24 -6.54 -9.39
N ALA A 197 -24.05 -5.68 -8.74
CA ALA A 197 -24.72 -4.52 -9.33
C ALA A 197 -24.36 -3.17 -8.68
N GLY A 198 -23.25 -3.07 -7.95
CA GLY A 198 -22.82 -1.80 -7.34
C GLY A 198 -21.32 -1.75 -7.13
N ARG A 199 -20.73 -0.55 -7.26
CA ARG A 199 -19.34 -0.33 -6.84
C ARG A 199 -19.36 -0.18 -5.32
N PRO A 200 -18.80 -1.12 -4.52
CA PRO A 200 -18.50 -0.80 -3.14
C PRO A 200 -17.57 0.42 -3.15
N MET A 201 -17.71 1.30 -2.17
CA MET A 201 -16.71 2.33 -1.93
C MET A 201 -15.44 1.63 -1.44
N ALA A 202 -14.59 1.26 -2.40
CA ALA A 202 -13.20 0.91 -2.18
C ALA A 202 -12.40 2.21 -2.16
#